data_AF-A0A0D7B6E0-F1
#
_entry.id   AF-A0A0D7B6E0-F1
#
_cell.length_a   1.000
_cell.length_b   1.000
_cell.length_c   1.000
_cell.angle_alpha   90.00
_cell.angle_beta   90.00
_cell.angle_gamma   90.00
#
_symmetry.space_group_name_H-M   'P 1'
#
loop_
_entity.id
_entity.type
_entity.pdbx_description
1 polymer ?
#
loop_
_entity_poly.entity_id
_entity_poly.type
_entity_poly.pdbx_seq_one_letter_code
_entity_poly.pdbx_strand_id
1 'polypeptide(L)'
;WGVRSCVAAATCWGLNEWLQCNDSSYEPLQAPTLDYTNVYAPIVGDCAWQEGGCPITRQNFIDFVYGSISAIGSSGYPSSADYLTTNYWERITNWTATGDSIPYTNFNDWLFYSNA
;
A
#
# COMPACT_ATOMS: atom_id res chain seq x y z
N TRP A 1 -1.27 -10.08 4.71
CA TRP A 1 -0.55 -8.86 4.32
C TRP A 1 0.81 -8.71 5.02
N GLY A 2 1.74 -9.65 4.81
CA GLY A 2 3.08 -9.62 5.41
C GLY A 2 4.24 -9.35 4.43
N VAL A 3 3.95 -9.32 3.14
CA VAL A 3 4.96 -9.12 2.09
C VAL A 3 4.78 -7.73 1.51
N ARG A 4 5.83 -6.89 1.64
CA ARG A 4 5.80 -5.48 1.24
C ARG A 4 5.37 -5.27 -0.22
N SER A 5 5.96 -6.03 -1.15
CA SER A 5 5.62 -5.96 -2.57
C SER A 5 4.18 -6.40 -2.87
N CYS A 6 3.63 -7.36 -2.12
CA CYS A 6 2.23 -7.77 -2.27
C CYS A 6 1.25 -6.71 -1.77
N VAL A 7 1.59 -6.01 -0.68
CA VAL A 7 0.77 -4.89 -0.21
C VAL A 7 0.81 -3.75 -1.23
N ALA A 8 1.96 -3.46 -1.84
CA ALA A 8 2.05 -2.47 -2.91
C ALA A 8 1.24 -2.88 -4.15
N ALA A 9 1.26 -4.17 -4.50
CA ALA A 9 0.49 -4.71 -5.63
C ALA A 9 -1.00 -4.57 -5.39
N ALA A 10 -1.48 -4.92 -4.19
CA ALA A 10 -2.87 -4.78 -3.80
C ALA A 10 -3.36 -3.33 -3.88
N THR A 11 -2.49 -2.34 -3.66
CA THR A 11 -2.88 -0.92 -3.80
C THR A 11 -2.98 -0.41 -5.23
N CYS A 12 -2.49 -1.17 -6.22
CA CYS A 12 -2.31 -0.66 -7.57
C CYS A 12 -2.70 -1.67 -8.66
N TRP A 13 -3.96 -1.62 -9.09
CA TRP A 13 -4.44 -2.38 -10.25
C TRP A 13 -3.64 -2.08 -11.53
N GLY A 14 -2.97 -3.10 -12.06
CA GLY A 14 -2.13 -2.99 -13.25
C GLY A 14 -0.63 -2.88 -12.96
N LEU A 15 -0.22 -2.62 -11.71
CA LEU A 15 1.20 -2.70 -11.32
C LEU A 15 1.63 -4.12 -10.93
N ASN A 16 0.70 -5.08 -10.93
CA ASN A 16 0.98 -6.50 -10.69
C ASN A 16 1.96 -7.09 -11.72
N GLU A 17 2.08 -6.50 -12.90
CA GLU A 17 3.08 -6.89 -13.89
C GLU A 17 4.50 -6.54 -13.46
N TRP A 18 4.64 -5.55 -12.58
CA TRP A 18 5.94 -5.07 -12.08
C TRP A 18 6.22 -5.53 -10.66
N LEU A 19 5.23 -6.10 -9.97
CA LEU A 19 5.30 -6.55 -8.58
C LEU A 19 5.14 -8.08 -8.51
N GLN A 20 5.80 -8.73 -7.56
CA GLN A 20 5.90 -10.20 -7.53
C GLN A 20 4.59 -10.95 -7.19
N CYS A 21 3.50 -10.22 -6.89
CA CYS A 21 2.28 -10.80 -6.33
C CYS A 21 1.15 -10.69 -7.36
N ASN A 22 1.03 -11.73 -8.20
CA ASN A 22 0.11 -11.79 -9.33
C ASN A 22 -0.78 -13.05 -9.31
N ASP A 23 -0.95 -13.65 -8.13
CA ASP A 23 -1.86 -14.79 -7.97
C ASP A 23 -3.31 -14.28 -7.92
N SER A 24 -4.02 -14.42 -9.04
CA SER A 24 -5.42 -14.02 -9.17
C SER A 24 -6.39 -14.92 -8.42
N SER A 25 -5.94 -16.06 -7.88
CA SER A 25 -6.74 -16.96 -7.03
C SER A 25 -6.59 -16.66 -5.54
N TYR A 26 -5.69 -15.74 -5.17
CA TYR A 26 -5.48 -15.36 -3.78
C TYR A 26 -6.66 -14.56 -3.24
N GLU A 27 -7.32 -15.09 -2.21
CA GLU A 27 -8.46 -14.43 -1.54
C GLU A 27 -7.97 -13.46 -0.45
N PRO A 28 -8.16 -12.13 -0.61
CA PRO A 28 -7.76 -11.11 0.37
C PRO A 28 -8.26 -11.38 1.78
N LEU A 29 -9.50 -11.90 1.90
CA LEU A 29 -10.16 -12.20 3.17
C LEU A 29 -9.49 -13.33 3.97
N GLN A 30 -8.67 -14.16 3.32
CA GLN A 30 -7.91 -15.23 3.97
C GLN A 30 -6.46 -14.79 4.30
N ALA A 31 -6.08 -13.57 3.94
CA ALA A 31 -4.75 -13.04 4.23
C ALA A 31 -4.58 -12.78 5.73
N PRO A 32 -3.35 -12.89 6.28
CA PRO A 32 -3.09 -12.38 7.62
C PRO A 32 -3.29 -10.85 7.65
N THR A 33 -3.54 -10.28 8.83
CA THR A 33 -3.58 -8.82 9.02
C THR A 33 -2.31 -8.16 8.50
N LEU A 34 -2.38 -6.86 8.22
CA LEU A 34 -1.22 -6.07 7.82
C LEU A 34 -0.11 -6.17 8.87
N ASP A 35 1.05 -6.67 8.44
CA ASP A 35 2.22 -6.76 9.31
C ASP A 35 2.67 -5.35 9.68
N TYR A 36 2.49 -5.01 10.96
CA TYR A 36 2.79 -3.70 11.45
C TYR A 36 4.29 -3.41 11.39
N THR A 37 5.12 -4.35 11.82
CA THR A 37 6.57 -4.16 11.98
C THR A 37 7.30 -4.18 10.65
N ASN A 38 6.94 -5.10 9.76
CA ASN A 38 7.70 -5.35 8.54
C ASN A 38 7.11 -4.66 7.30
N VAL A 39 5.85 -4.19 7.37
CA VAL A 39 5.21 -3.49 6.25
C VAL A 39 4.76 -2.08 6.63
N TYR A 40 3.86 -1.92 7.61
CA TYR A 40 3.28 -0.61 7.91
C TYR A 40 4.28 0.40 8.48
N ALA A 41 5.04 0.03 9.51
CA ALA A 41 6.02 0.92 10.13
C ALA A 41 7.10 1.38 9.13
N PRO A 42 7.63 0.52 8.24
CA PRO A 42 8.49 0.94 7.14
C PRO A 42 7.84 1.79 6.04
N ILE A 43 6.52 2.00 6.04
CA ILE A 43 5.84 2.96 5.15
C ILE A 43 5.85 4.34 5.78
N VAL A 44 5.48 4.43 7.06
CA VAL A 44 5.30 5.71 7.77
C VAL A 44 6.55 6.20 8.50
N GLY A 45 7.54 5.33 8.70
CA GLY A 45 8.81 5.62 9.37
C GLY A 45 8.71 5.52 10.90
N ASP A 46 9.69 6.12 11.59
CA ASP A 46 9.85 6.00 13.05
C ASP A 46 8.64 6.48 13.85
N CYS A 47 7.79 7.35 13.27
CA CYS A 47 6.57 7.80 13.92
C CYS A 47 5.53 6.70 14.16
N ALA A 48 5.69 5.51 13.54
CA ALA A 48 4.85 4.34 13.83
C ALA A 48 4.88 3.97 15.33
N TRP A 49 6.03 4.15 15.98
CA TRP A 49 6.25 3.69 17.36
C TRP A 49 5.98 4.78 18.41
N GLN A 50 5.53 5.95 17.98
CA GLN A 50 5.11 7.01 18.88
C GLN A 50 3.73 6.72 19.46
N GLU A 51 3.39 7.33 20.60
CA GLU A 51 2.05 7.20 21.19
C GLU A 51 0.99 7.68 20.19
N GLY A 52 0.03 6.82 19.87
CA GLY A 52 -0.99 7.06 18.83
C GLY A 52 -0.56 6.76 17.39
N GLY A 53 0.74 6.54 17.15
CA GLY A 53 1.29 6.29 15.82
C GLY A 53 1.06 7.42 14.81
N CYS A 54 1.43 7.19 13.56
CA CYS A 54 1.17 8.13 12.46
C CYS A 54 0.46 7.43 11.29
N PRO A 55 -0.46 8.13 10.61
CA PRO A 55 -1.13 7.62 9.41
C PRO A 55 -0.21 7.69 8.20
N ILE A 56 -0.52 6.89 7.18
CA ILE A 56 0.12 6.95 5.87
C ILE A 56 -0.25 8.28 5.22
N THR A 57 0.75 9.02 4.75
CA THR A 57 0.55 10.21 3.91
C THR A 57 0.68 9.86 2.43
N ARG A 58 0.26 10.76 1.54
CA ARG A 58 0.46 10.62 0.10
C ARG A 58 1.93 10.35 -0.27
N GLN A 59 2.86 11.07 0.34
CA GLN A 59 4.29 10.88 0.04
C GLN A 59 4.77 9.51 0.52
N ASN A 60 4.35 9.05 1.71
CA ASN A 60 4.66 7.71 2.17
C ASN A 60 4.18 6.64 1.19
N PHE A 61 2.99 6.81 0.62
CA PHE A 61 2.44 5.89 -0.38
C PHE A 61 3.26 5.87 -1.67
N ILE A 62 3.62 7.03 -2.21
CA ILE A 62 4.45 7.14 -3.42
C ILE A 62 5.81 6.44 -3.20
N ASP A 63 6.48 6.77 -2.10
CA ASP A 63 7.78 6.20 -1.75
C ASP A 63 7.69 4.68 -1.50
N PHE A 64 6.57 4.24 -0.90
CA PHE A 64 6.29 2.83 -0.69
C PHE A 64 6.19 2.04 -2.00
N VAL A 65 5.42 2.54 -2.98
CA VAL A 65 5.25 1.86 -4.27
C VAL A 65 6.56 1.82 -5.05
N TYR A 66 7.21 2.97 -5.25
CA TYR A 66 8.49 3.05 -5.97
C TYR A 66 9.61 2.26 -5.28
N GLY A 67 9.67 2.32 -3.95
CA GLY A 67 10.61 1.55 -3.16
C GLY A 67 10.37 0.05 -3.26
N SER A 68 9.11 -0.39 -3.32
CA SER A 68 8.77 -1.81 -3.47
C SER A 68 9.14 -2.35 -4.84
N ILE A 69 8.92 -1.58 -5.91
CA ILE A 69 9.35 -1.93 -7.28
C ILE A 69 10.88 -2.02 -7.37
N SER A 70 11.58 -1.04 -6.82
CA SER A 70 13.05 -1.02 -6.78
C SER A 70 13.61 -2.23 -6.01
N ALA A 71 13.03 -2.55 -4.86
CA ALA A 71 13.52 -3.62 -3.98
C ALA A 71 13.45 -5.02 -4.62
N ILE A 72 12.48 -5.26 -5.50
CA ILE A 72 12.34 -6.53 -6.23
C ILE A 72 13.12 -6.55 -7.55
N GLY A 73 13.80 -5.45 -7.91
CA GLY A 73 14.59 -5.34 -9.13
C GLY A 73 13.76 -5.29 -10.42
N SER A 74 12.52 -4.80 -10.35
CA SER A 74 11.67 -4.67 -11.54
C SER A 74 12.11 -3.51 -12.42
N SER A 75 11.99 -3.67 -13.74
CA SER A 75 12.39 -2.68 -14.73
C SER A 75 11.28 -1.70 -15.12
N GLY A 76 10.04 -1.95 -14.68
CA GLY A 76 8.87 -1.12 -14.97
C GLY A 76 8.55 -0.18 -13.82
N TYR A 77 8.11 1.05 -14.13
CA TYR A 77 7.77 2.06 -13.14
C TYR A 77 6.50 2.83 -13.54
N PRO A 78 5.69 3.26 -12.57
CA PRO A 78 4.59 4.19 -12.83
C PRO A 78 5.12 5.43 -13.52
N SER A 79 4.35 5.92 -14.50
CA SER A 79 4.77 7.03 -15.38
C SER A 79 5.09 8.32 -14.61
N SER A 80 4.47 8.54 -13.45
CA SER A 80 4.78 9.63 -12.54
C SER A 80 4.17 9.42 -11.15
N ALA A 81 4.63 10.23 -10.18
CA ALA A 81 4.01 10.36 -8.87
C ALA A 81 2.55 10.86 -8.96
N ASP A 82 2.24 11.73 -9.92
CA ASP A 82 0.87 12.20 -10.17
C ASP A 82 -0.03 11.06 -10.63
N TYR A 83 0.48 10.16 -11.49
CA TYR A 83 -0.25 8.97 -11.89
C TYR A 83 -0.60 8.09 -10.69
N LEU A 84 0.36 7.85 -9.78
CA LEU A 84 0.09 7.11 -8.54
C LEU A 84 -0.93 7.80 -7.65
N THR A 85 -0.87 9.13 -7.60
CA THR A 85 -1.77 9.93 -6.77
C THR A 85 -3.22 9.82 -7.27
N THR A 86 -3.46 10.17 -8.54
CA THR A 86 -4.81 10.24 -9.10
C THR A 86 -5.45 8.88 -9.29
N ASN A 87 -4.69 7.84 -9.63
CA ASN A 87 -5.26 6.55 -9.99
C ASN A 87 -5.34 5.57 -8.81
N TYR A 88 -4.50 5.73 -7.78
CA TYR A 88 -4.43 4.78 -6.67
C TYR A 88 -4.62 5.45 -5.31
N TRP A 89 -3.79 6.44 -4.96
CA TRP A 89 -3.88 7.09 -3.64
C TRP A 89 -5.29 7.65 -3.39
N GLU A 90 -5.83 8.43 -4.33
CA GLU A 90 -7.16 9.01 -4.24
C GLU A 90 -8.26 7.94 -4.13
N ARG A 91 -8.09 6.77 -4.76
CA ARG A 91 -9.05 5.67 -4.64
C ARG A 91 -9.08 5.10 -3.23
N ILE A 92 -7.91 4.97 -2.59
CA ILE A 92 -7.82 4.48 -1.22
C ILE A 92 -8.41 5.52 -0.26
N THR A 93 -8.01 6.80 -0.36
CA THR A 93 -8.53 7.85 0.53
C THR A 93 -10.03 8.09 0.38
N ASN A 94 -10.56 8.01 -0.85
CA ASN A 94 -12.00 8.11 -1.10
C ASN A 94 -12.77 6.92 -0.48
N TRP A 95 -12.21 5.70 -0.55
CA TRP A 95 -12.84 4.53 0.06
C TRP A 95 -12.78 4.59 1.59
N THR A 96 -11.65 4.99 2.17
CA THR A 96 -11.47 5.04 3.63
C THR A 96 -12.17 6.23 4.27
N ALA A 97 -12.47 7.29 3.50
CA ALA A 97 -13.07 8.54 3.97
C ALA A 97 -12.28 9.20 5.13
N THR A 98 -10.95 9.06 5.12
CA THR A 98 -10.06 9.55 6.18
C THR A 98 -9.41 10.91 5.87
N GLY A 99 -9.69 11.49 4.69
CA GLY A 99 -9.08 12.74 4.24
C GLY A 99 -7.69 12.53 3.63
N ASP A 100 -6.72 13.37 3.99
CA ASP A 100 -5.38 13.41 3.36
C ASP A 100 -4.39 12.37 3.89
N SER A 101 -4.81 11.53 4.84
CA SER A 101 -3.96 10.49 5.42
C SER A 101 -4.79 9.26 5.80
N ILE A 102 -4.13 8.10 5.91
CA ILE A 102 -4.80 6.82 6.12
C ILE A 102 -4.19 6.11 7.35
N PRO A 103 -4.94 6.00 8.47
CA PRO A 103 -4.51 5.23 9.63
C PRO A 103 -4.34 3.74 9.34
N TYR A 104 -3.54 3.05 10.16
CA TYR A 104 -3.32 1.60 10.05
C TYR A 104 -4.60 0.80 9.90
N THR A 105 -5.60 1.04 10.75
CA THR A 105 -6.86 0.29 10.75
C THR A 105 -7.61 0.43 9.44
N ASN A 106 -7.71 1.65 8.91
CA ASN A 106 -8.40 1.93 7.65
C ASN A 106 -7.66 1.33 6.46
N PHE A 107 -6.32 1.42 6.45
CA PHE A 107 -5.52 0.83 5.38
C PHE A 107 -5.58 -0.70 5.42
N ASN A 108 -5.51 -1.29 6.61
CA ASN A 108 -5.70 -2.72 6.81
C ASN A 108 -7.07 -3.16 6.29
N ASP A 109 -8.16 -2.48 6.69
CA ASP A 109 -9.52 -2.81 6.23
C ASP A 109 -9.67 -2.66 4.71
N TRP A 110 -9.09 -1.62 4.13
CA TRP A 110 -9.10 -1.43 2.69
C TRP A 110 -8.50 -2.64 1.95
N LEU A 111 -7.39 -3.20 2.44
CA LEU A 111 -6.75 -4.39 1.84
C LEU A 111 -7.67 -5.62 1.86
N PHE A 112 -8.60 -5.71 2.81
CA PHE A 112 -9.52 -6.84 2.91
C PHE A 112 -10.83 -6.65 2.13
N TYR A 113 -11.34 -5.42 2.06
CA TYR A 113 -12.75 -5.19 1.72
C TYR A 113 -12.99 -4.29 0.50
N SER A 114 -11.96 -3.62 0.00
CA SER A 114 -12.14 -2.64 -1.06
C SER A 114 -12.56 -3.25 -2.41
N ASN A 115 -12.40 -4.58 -2.58
CA ASN A 115 -12.51 -5.29 -3.87
C ASN A 115 -11.75 -4.57 -4.99
N ALA A 116 -10.70 -3.86 -4.58
CA ALA A 116 -10.05 -2.85 -5.38
C ALA A 116 -8.84 -3.37 -6.09
#